data_AF-A0A946XH58-F1
#
_entry.id   AF-A0A946XH58-F1
#
_cell.length_a   1.000
_cell.length_b   1.000
_cell.length_c   1.000
_cell.angle_alpha   90.00
_cell.angle_beta   90.00
_cell.angle_gamma   90.00
#
_symmetry.space_group_name_H-M   'P 1'
#
loop_
_entity.id
_entity.type
_entity.pdbx_description
1 polymer ?
#
loop_
_entity_poly.entity_id
_entity_poly.type
_entity_poly.pdbx_seq_one_letter_code
_entity_poly.pdbx_strand_id
1 'polypeptide(L)' 'NQEYDRLVLDVAPRAKTHEERMAIFTQAEQMLMDDLPVLPIYTYTTKHLVHPSVKNIANNIMDQQSYREIYLEGAED' A
#
# COMPACT_ATOMS: atom_id res chain seq x y z
N ASN A 1 4.49 -8.65 -21.40
CA ASN A 1 5.51 -9.69 -21.18
C ASN A 1 4.75 -10.89 -20.63
N GLN A 2 4.66 -11.99 -21.38
CA GLN A 2 3.73 -13.11 -21.03
C GLN A 2 4.12 -13.81 -19.71
N GLU A 3 5.41 -13.89 -19.40
CA GLU A 3 5.87 -14.51 -18.15
C GLU A 3 5.57 -13.61 -16.95
N TYR A 4 5.73 -12.29 -17.10
CA TYR A 4 5.30 -11.33 -16.07
C TYR A 4 3.80 -11.50 -15.75
N ASP A 5 2.96 -11.56 -16.79
CA ASP A 5 1.51 -11.72 -16.63
C ASP A 5 1.17 -13.03 -15.89
N ARG A 6 1.84 -14.14 -16.24
CA ARG A 6 1.69 -15.44 -15.57
C ARG A 6 2.09 -15.34 -14.09
N LEU A 7 3.23 -14.75 -13.77
CA LEU A 7 3.71 -14.65 -12.39
C LEU A 7 2.75 -13.84 -11.52
N VAL A 8 2.25 -12.70 -12.01
CA VAL A 8 1.41 -11.78 -11.25
C VAL A 8 -0.05 -12.26 -11.15
N LEU A 9 -0.62 -12.74 -12.25
CA LEU A 9 -2.06 -13.07 -12.31
C LEU A 9 -2.36 -14.50 -11.85
N ASP A 10 -1.42 -15.43 -12.03
CA ASP A 10 -1.66 -16.85 -11.79
C ASP A 10 -0.85 -17.41 -10.62
N VAL A 11 0.46 -17.16 -10.57
CA VAL A 11 1.34 -17.84 -9.60
C VAL A 11 1.30 -17.16 -8.23
N ALA A 12 1.47 -15.83 -8.17
CA ALA A 12 1.45 -15.08 -6.92
C ALA A 12 0.14 -15.22 -6.12
N PRO A 13 -1.07 -15.20 -6.74
CA PRO A 13 -2.32 -15.37 -6.00
C PRO A 13 -2.53 -16.78 -5.44
N ARG A 14 -1.88 -17.80 -6.04
CA ARG A 14 -1.98 -19.20 -5.61
C ARG A 14 -0.91 -19.61 -4.60
N ALA A 15 0.08 -18.74 -4.33
CA ALA A 15 1.13 -19.00 -3.35
C ALA A 15 0.55 -19.18 -1.94
N LYS A 16 1.04 -20.18 -1.21
CA LYS A 16 0.44 -20.57 0.08
C LYS A 16 0.96 -19.73 1.22
N THR A 17 2.20 -19.26 1.11
CA THR A 17 2.85 -18.45 2.15
C THR A 17 3.09 -17.02 1.66
N HIS A 18 3.25 -16.12 2.62
CA HIS A 18 3.63 -14.74 2.31
C HIS A 18 5.03 -14.67 1.67
N GLU A 19 5.97 -15.49 2.15
CA GLU A 19 7.34 -15.54 1.65
C GLU A 19 7.41 -16.02 0.19
N GLU A 20 6.68 -17.09 -0.14
CA GLU A 20 6.56 -17.56 -1.54
C GLU A 20 5.99 -16.48 -2.44
N ARG A 21 4.90 -15.83 -1.99
CA ARG A 21 4.26 -14.76 -2.74
C ARG A 21 5.21 -13.57 -2.96
N MET A 22 5.99 -13.22 -1.95
CA MET A 22 6.96 -12.13 -2.04
C MET A 22 8.07 -12.47 -3.02
N ALA A 23 8.62 -13.69 -2.98
CA ALA A 23 9.66 -14.14 -3.91
C ALA A 23 9.19 -14.06 -5.38
N ILE A 24 7.92 -14.43 -5.65
CA ILE A 24 7.33 -14.31 -6.99
C ILE A 24 7.21 -12.84 -7.41
N PHE A 25 6.77 -11.95 -6.51
CA PHE A 25 6.71 -10.52 -6.82
C PHE A 25 8.07 -9.88 -7.03
N THR A 26 9.10 -10.28 -6.27
CA THR A 26 10.48 -9.84 -6.50
C THR A 26 10.97 -10.26 -7.89
N GLN A 27 10.64 -11.48 -8.32
CA GLN A 27 10.98 -11.94 -9.67
C GLN A 27 10.28 -11.09 -10.75
N ALA A 28 9.00 -10.78 -10.56
CA ALA A 28 8.25 -9.93 -11.49
C ALA A 28 8.79 -8.48 -11.51
N GLU A 29 9.16 -7.93 -10.36
CA GLU A 29 9.78 -6.61 -10.24
C GLU A 29 11.11 -6.54 -10.99
N GLN A 30 11.96 -7.57 -10.88
CA GLN A 30 13.22 -7.63 -11.64
C GLN A 30 12.97 -7.53 -13.15
N MET A 31 12.00 -8.27 -13.69
CA MET A 31 11.65 -8.19 -15.11
C MET A 31 11.17 -6.79 -15.50
N LEU A 32 10.39 -6.14 -14.63
CA LEU A 32 9.93 -4.77 -14.85
C LEU A 32 11.12 -3.78 -14.89
N MET A 33 12.12 -3.98 -14.03
CA MET A 33 13.33 -3.14 -14.01
C MET A 33 14.25 -3.41 -15.19
N ASP A 34 14.30 -4.65 -15.70
CA ASP A 34 15.09 -5.01 -16.88
C ASP A 34 14.46 -4.44 -18.17
N ASP A 35 13.14 -4.51 -18.29
CA ASP A 35 12.38 -4.01 -19.45
C ASP A 35 12.21 -2.47 -19.43
N LEU A 36 12.41 -1.82 -18.28
CA LEU A 36 12.20 -0.38 -18.01
C LEU A 36 10.93 0.23 -18.68
N PRO A 37 9.74 -0.40 -18.60
CA PRO A 37 8.55 0.17 -19.24
C PRO A 37 7.96 1.36 -18.46
N VAL A 38 8.33 1.52 -17.20
CA VAL A 38 7.93 2.63 -16.32
C VAL A 38 9.14 3.05 -15.48
N LEU A 39 9.28 4.37 -15.23
CA LEU A 39 10.33 4.92 -14.39
C LEU A 39 9.74 5.47 -13.07
N PRO A 40 9.83 4.73 -11.95
CA PRO A 40 9.42 5.24 -10.65
C PRO A 40 10.35 6.37 -10.20
N ILE A 41 9.81 7.56 -9.92
CA ILE A 41 10.60 8.73 -9.48
C ILE A 41 10.55 8.88 -7.96
N TYR A 42 9.39 8.65 -7.34
CA TYR A 42 9.21 8.77 -5.89
C TYR A 42 7.97 8.00 -5.41
N THR A 43 7.94 7.67 -4.12
CA THR A 43 6.77 7.16 -3.41
C THR A 43 6.08 8.32 -2.67
N TYR A 44 4.76 8.37 -2.74
CA TYR A 44 3.99 9.43 -2.08
C TYR A 44 4.04 9.28 -0.56
N THR A 45 4.12 10.41 0.14
CA THR A 45 3.90 10.49 1.58
C THR A 45 2.78 11.47 1.84
N THR A 46 1.79 11.09 2.65
CA THR A 46 0.73 12.02 3.04
C THR A 46 0.98 12.54 4.45
N LYS A 47 0.73 13.83 4.66
CA LYS A 47 0.76 14.48 5.97
C LYS A 47 -0.60 15.07 6.25
N HIS A 48 -1.16 14.78 7.42
CA HIS A 48 -2.44 15.33 7.87
C HIS A 48 -2.19 16.36 8.96
N LEU A 49 -2.75 17.56 8.80
CA LEU A 49 -2.87 18.52 9.88
C LEU A 49 -4.19 18.24 10.61
N VAL A 50 -4.11 17.79 11.85
CA VAL A 50 -5.26 17.36 12.63
C VAL A 50 -5.39 18.23 13.87
N HIS A 51 -6.59 18.77 14.10
CA HIS A 51 -6.86 19.55 15.30
C HIS A 51 -6.81 18.64 16.56
N PRO A 52 -6.26 19.07 17.70
CA PRO A 52 -6.08 18.21 18.89
C PRO A 52 -7.36 17.58 19.46
N SER A 53 -8.51 18.20 19.20
CA SER A 53 -9.84 17.70 19.59
C SER A 53 -10.29 16.49 18.78
N VAL A 54 -9.70 16.23 17.61
CA VAL A 54 -10.05 15.08 16.77
C VAL A 54 -9.39 13.85 17.35
N LYS A 55 -10.20 12.88 17.76
CA LYS A 55 -9.75 11.60 18.30
C LYS A 55 -10.08 10.46 17.34
N ASN A 56 -9.33 9.38 17.51
CA ASN A 56 -9.48 8.13 16.77
C ASN A 56 -9.29 8.27 15.25
N ILE A 57 -8.45 9.22 14.82
CA ILE A 57 -7.92 9.24 13.46
C ILE A 57 -6.82 8.19 13.34
N ALA A 58 -6.97 7.24 12.43
CA ALA A 58 -6.04 6.13 12.27
C ALA A 58 -5.10 6.37 11.09
N ASN A 59 -3.80 6.26 11.34
CA ASN A 59 -2.83 6.17 10.25
C ASN A 59 -3.00 4.80 9.58
N ASN A 60 -3.52 4.79 8.35
CA ASN A 60 -3.72 3.57 7.58
C ASN A 60 -2.96 3.64 6.25
N ILE A 61 -2.56 2.47 5.73
CA ILE A 61 -1.71 2.37 4.54
C ILE A 61 -2.42 2.92 3.29
N MET A 62 -3.75 2.81 3.25
CA MET A 62 -4.56 3.32 2.14
C MET A 62 -4.84 4.82 2.25
N ASP A 63 -4.48 5.42 3.36
CA ASP A 63 -4.77 6.80 3.73
C ASP A 63 -6.27 7.17 3.67
N GLN A 64 -7.14 6.19 3.94
CA GLN A 64 -8.59 6.32 3.93
C GLN A 64 -9.14 6.35 5.35
N GLN A 65 -9.64 7.51 5.79
CA GLN A 65 -10.13 7.71 7.15
C GLN A 65 -11.58 7.22 7.32
N SER A 66 -11.85 6.55 8.44
CA SER A 66 -13.21 6.11 8.80
C SER A 66 -13.94 7.20 9.60
N TYR A 67 -14.82 7.96 8.94
CA TYR A 67 -15.59 9.02 9.60
C TYR A 67 -16.61 8.51 10.64
N ARG A 68 -16.90 7.20 10.67
CA ARG A 68 -17.77 6.61 11.69
C ARG A 68 -17.07 6.46 13.04
N GLU A 69 -15.75 6.34 13.01
CA GLU A 69 -14.93 6.08 14.19
C GLU A 69 -14.29 7.35 14.74
N ILE A 70 -14.17 8.38 13.91
CA ILE A 70 -13.62 9.69 14.29
C ILE A 70 -14.67 10.49 15.08
N TYR A 71 -14.25 11.10 16.17
CA TYR A 71 -15.09 11.99 16.98
C TYR A 71 -14.29 13.19 17.49
N LEU A 72 -15.03 14.20 17.95
CA LEU A 72 -14.47 15.38 18.61
C LEU A 72 -14.61 15.21 20.13
N GLU A 73 -13.48 15.22 20.83
CA GLU A 73 -13.45 15.37 22.28
C GLU A 73 -13.46 16.88 22.59
N GLY A 74 -14.40 17.30 23.43
CA GLY A 74 -14.49 18.70 23.87
C GLY A 74 -13.18 19.10 24.54
N ALA A 75 -12.67 20.29 24.21
CA ALA A 75 -11.57 20.86 24.97
C ALA A 75 -12.07 21.11 26.39
N GLU A 76 -11.46 20.49 27.39
CA GLU A 76 -11.56 21.02 28.75
C GLU A 76 -10.90 22.41 28.73
N ASP A 77 -11.67 23.44 29.12
CA ASP A 77 -11.21 24.82 29.32
C ASP A 77 -10.17 24.92 30.46
#